data_AF-A0A375JBM2-F1
#
_entry.id   AF-A0A375JBM2-F1
#
_cell.length_a   1.000
_cell.length_b   1.000
_cell.length_c   1.000
_cell.angle_alpha   90.00
_cell.angle_beta   90.00
_cell.angle_gamma   90.00
#
_symmetry.space_group_name_H-M   'P 1'
#
loop_
_entity.id
_entity.type
_entity.pdbx_description
1 polymer ?
#
loop_
_entity_poly.entity_id
_entity_poly.type
_entity_poly.pdbx_seq_one_letter_code
_entity_poly.pdbx_strand_id
1 'polypeptide(L)'
;MALLLLIEHRLSGAISARKGSVFLANESEMAWLDVHAQELQWAHSFCRFTMYHYITPDVLVDLFAGQPPAGQQPDVIDITEPLPLDEGIEVIGISFAGLRFVVFFADVLVYALGDPDWLEETADEWANGFRPAADSRLVKFMRADADADTMFDPEAWPLPHPRLIWQFCEVLARALSIHAQFFPHVPQYFYITQSSQLDLLYNRLGRRFDAGAYGPRFECVTRPNADTGGFYGFERR
;
A
#
# COMPACT_ATOMS: atom_id res chain seq x y z
N MET A 1 10.51 11.39 -25.32
CA MET A 1 9.82 10.91 -26.55
C MET A 1 10.26 9.52 -27.04
N ALA A 2 11.20 8.83 -26.38
CA ALA A 2 11.62 7.47 -26.78
C ALA A 2 10.89 6.33 -26.04
N LEU A 3 10.08 6.64 -25.00
CA LEU A 3 9.40 5.64 -24.18
C LEU A 3 8.03 5.20 -24.74
N LEU A 4 7.42 5.98 -25.64
CA LEU A 4 6.14 5.62 -26.28
C LEU A 4 6.29 4.55 -27.37
N LEU A 5 7.48 4.39 -27.97
CA LEU A 5 7.71 3.43 -29.07
C LEU A 5 7.99 2.00 -28.59
N LEU A 6 8.19 1.78 -27.29
CA LEU A 6 8.31 0.42 -26.74
C LEU A 6 6.95 -0.23 -26.43
N ILE A 7 5.87 0.57 -26.40
CA ILE A 7 4.53 0.15 -25.98
C ILE A 7 3.77 -0.57 -27.11
N GLU A 8 3.95 -0.18 -28.37
CA GLU A 8 3.21 -0.79 -29.48
C GLU A 8 3.72 -2.18 -29.91
N HIS A 9 5.01 -2.50 -29.68
CA HIS A 9 5.58 -3.72 -30.25
C HIS A 9 5.25 -5.01 -29.46
N ARG A 10 4.86 -4.92 -28.18
CA ARG A 10 4.49 -6.08 -27.36
C ARG A 10 3.02 -6.50 -27.47
N LEU A 11 2.13 -5.62 -27.92
CA LEU A 11 0.70 -5.94 -28.07
C LEU A 11 0.39 -6.79 -29.32
N SER A 12 1.27 -6.81 -30.33
CA SER A 12 1.01 -7.57 -31.57
C SER A 12 1.41 -9.05 -31.51
N GLY A 13 2.13 -9.50 -30.47
CA GLY A 13 2.66 -10.87 -30.37
C GLY A 13 1.73 -11.87 -29.68
N ALA A 14 0.80 -11.41 -28.84
CA ALA A 14 0.03 -12.28 -27.95
C ALA A 14 -1.27 -12.87 -28.56
N ILE A 15 -1.67 -12.45 -29.77
CA ILE A 15 -2.95 -12.87 -30.37
C ILE A 15 -2.84 -14.12 -31.27
N SER A 16 -1.63 -14.59 -31.60
CA SER A 16 -1.46 -15.67 -32.58
C SER A 16 -0.76 -16.93 -32.03
N ALA A 17 -1.40 -17.65 -31.09
CA ALA A 17 -1.06 -19.06 -30.85
C ALA A 17 -2.20 -19.83 -30.13
N ARG A 18 -3.28 -20.16 -30.85
CA ARG A 18 -4.15 -21.31 -30.47
C ARG A 18 -4.39 -22.19 -31.68
N LYS A 19 -3.71 -23.34 -31.71
CA LYS A 19 -4.20 -24.66 -32.19
C LYS A 19 -3.05 -25.67 -32.20
N GLY A 20 -3.18 -26.75 -31.44
CA GLY A 20 -2.32 -27.94 -31.52
C GLY A 20 -2.12 -28.61 -30.18
N SER A 21 -2.54 -29.86 -30.07
CA SER A 21 -2.63 -30.70 -28.87
C SER A 21 -1.34 -31.45 -28.49
N VAL A 22 -1.32 -31.95 -27.24
CA VAL A 22 -0.60 -33.11 -26.66
C VAL A 22 0.65 -32.83 -25.81
N PHE A 23 0.51 -33.20 -24.51
CA PHE A 23 1.51 -33.58 -23.48
C PHE A 23 2.97 -33.13 -23.66
N LEU A 24 3.37 -32.13 -22.87
CA LEU A 24 4.62 -32.05 -22.11
C LEU A 24 4.34 -31.24 -20.83
N ALA A 25 4.70 -31.75 -19.64
CA ALA A 25 4.70 -30.95 -18.42
C ALA A 25 5.78 -29.88 -18.58
N ASN A 26 5.39 -28.61 -18.52
CA ASN A 26 5.98 -27.60 -19.39
C ASN A 26 6.63 -26.48 -18.56
N GLU A 27 7.88 -26.14 -18.89
CA GLU A 27 8.64 -24.99 -18.41
C GLU A 27 7.89 -23.65 -18.51
N SER A 28 6.75 -23.62 -19.21
CA SER A 28 5.81 -22.50 -19.24
C SER A 28 5.20 -22.17 -17.88
N GLU A 29 4.99 -23.13 -16.98
CA GLU A 29 4.34 -22.84 -15.69
C GLU A 29 5.24 -22.01 -14.75
N MET A 30 6.57 -22.17 -14.84
CA MET A 30 7.53 -21.28 -14.16
C MET A 30 7.70 -19.94 -14.89
N ALA A 31 7.62 -19.91 -16.22
CA ALA A 31 7.72 -18.67 -16.98
C ALA A 31 6.51 -17.74 -16.80
N TRP A 32 5.31 -18.30 -16.58
CA TRP A 32 4.11 -17.50 -16.28
C TRP A 32 4.17 -16.86 -14.89
N LEU A 33 4.67 -17.58 -13.88
CA LEU A 33 4.90 -17.03 -12.53
C LEU A 33 5.97 -15.91 -12.55
N ASP A 34 7.01 -16.03 -13.36
CA ASP A 34 8.07 -15.02 -13.51
C ASP A 34 7.59 -13.73 -14.22
N VAL A 35 6.68 -13.86 -15.20
CA VAL A 35 6.14 -12.70 -15.93
C VAL A 35 5.20 -11.88 -15.05
N HIS A 36 4.32 -12.53 -14.28
CA HIS A 36 3.42 -11.81 -13.36
C HIS A 36 4.17 -11.20 -12.18
N ALA A 37 5.15 -11.90 -11.60
CA ALA A 37 6.02 -11.32 -10.57
C ALA A 37 6.78 -10.07 -11.08
N GLN A 38 7.19 -10.05 -12.35
CA GLN A 38 7.81 -8.88 -12.99
C GLN A 38 6.81 -7.74 -13.25
N GLU A 39 5.59 -8.03 -13.69
CA GLU A 39 4.54 -7.02 -13.90
C GLU A 39 4.13 -6.34 -12.59
N LEU A 40 4.11 -7.10 -11.49
CA LEU A 40 3.85 -6.58 -10.16
C LEU A 40 5.03 -5.77 -9.63
N GLN A 41 6.26 -6.26 -9.80
CA GLN A 41 7.44 -5.44 -9.53
C GLN A 41 7.42 -4.14 -10.35
N TRP A 42 6.95 -4.17 -11.59
CA TRP A 42 6.81 -3.00 -12.45
C TRP A 42 5.72 -2.04 -11.97
N ALA A 43 4.51 -2.52 -11.72
CA ALA A 43 3.41 -1.72 -11.19
C ALA A 43 3.79 -1.14 -9.82
N HIS A 44 4.49 -1.90 -8.98
CA HIS A 44 4.99 -1.45 -7.68
C HIS A 44 6.13 -0.44 -7.80
N SER A 45 7.12 -0.67 -8.64
CA SER A 45 8.20 0.29 -8.90
C SER A 45 7.62 1.58 -9.47
N PHE A 46 6.71 1.47 -10.44
CA PHE A 46 6.06 2.62 -11.05
C PHE A 46 5.15 3.36 -10.06
N CYS A 47 4.34 2.67 -9.26
CA CYS A 47 3.50 3.30 -8.23
C CYS A 47 4.31 3.85 -7.05
N ARG A 48 5.48 3.25 -6.77
CA ARG A 48 6.46 3.82 -5.84
C ARG A 48 6.97 5.15 -6.37
N PHE A 49 7.27 5.24 -7.66
CA PHE A 49 7.63 6.51 -8.30
C PHE A 49 6.47 7.52 -8.22
N THR A 50 5.21 7.11 -8.46
CA THR A 50 4.06 8.05 -8.41
C THR A 50 3.76 8.58 -7.01
N MET A 51 3.72 7.74 -5.97
CA MET A 51 3.46 8.21 -4.60
C MET A 51 4.57 9.11 -4.06
N TYR A 52 5.83 8.84 -4.43
CA TYR A 52 6.97 9.68 -4.04
C TYR A 52 6.82 11.12 -4.54
N HIS A 53 6.25 11.34 -5.73
CA HIS A 53 6.08 12.68 -6.30
C HIS A 53 5.18 13.60 -5.46
N TYR A 54 4.29 13.03 -4.64
CA TYR A 54 3.42 13.80 -3.74
C TYR A 54 4.14 14.26 -2.46
N ILE A 55 5.30 13.66 -2.11
CA ILE A 55 6.05 14.02 -0.90
C ILE A 55 7.15 14.98 -1.25
N THR A 56 6.77 16.24 -1.36
CA THR A 56 7.70 17.35 -1.54
C THR A 56 8.18 17.89 -0.18
N PRO A 57 9.31 18.62 -0.14
CA PRO A 57 9.76 19.28 1.09
C PRO A 57 8.69 20.18 1.71
N ASP A 58 7.90 20.88 0.88
CA ASP A 58 6.84 21.78 1.35
C ASP A 58 5.70 21.00 2.01
N VAL A 59 5.27 19.88 1.41
CA VAL A 59 4.28 18.97 2.01
C VAL A 59 4.78 18.43 3.35
N LEU A 60 6.07 18.09 3.47
CA LEU A 60 6.64 17.63 4.74
C LEU A 60 6.70 18.73 5.80
N VAL A 61 6.98 19.98 5.40
CA VAL A 61 6.95 21.13 6.31
C VAL A 61 5.55 21.36 6.85
N ASP A 62 4.54 21.32 5.98
CA ASP A 62 3.15 21.52 6.36
C ASP A 62 2.63 20.36 7.21
N LEU A 63 2.87 19.12 6.78
CA LEU A 63 2.42 17.91 7.45
C LEU A 63 2.99 17.80 8.87
N PHE A 64 4.27 18.18 9.05
CA PHE A 64 4.94 18.13 10.36
C PHE A 64 5.07 19.51 11.01
N ALA A 65 4.22 20.48 10.63
CA ALA A 65 4.23 21.82 11.19
C ALA A 65 4.02 21.76 12.71
N GLY A 66 4.89 22.45 13.45
CA GLY A 66 4.84 22.47 14.92
C GLY A 66 5.43 21.24 15.61
N GLN A 67 5.88 20.22 14.86
CA GLN A 67 6.59 19.07 15.42
C GLN A 67 8.11 19.30 15.43
N PRO A 68 8.83 18.81 16.46
CA PRO A 68 10.28 18.88 16.49
C PRO A 68 10.90 18.08 15.32
N PRO A 69 12.09 18.48 14.82
CA PRO A 69 12.83 17.69 13.84
C PRO A 69 13.04 16.24 14.29
N ALA A 70 13.16 15.33 13.32
CA ALA A 70 13.51 13.94 13.59
C ALA A 70 14.79 13.87 14.48
N GLY A 71 14.77 12.98 15.46
CA GLY A 71 15.86 12.70 16.39
C GLY A 71 15.89 13.56 17.66
N GLN A 72 15.09 14.63 17.78
CA GLN A 72 15.17 15.53 18.93
C GLN A 72 14.25 15.16 20.11
N GLN A 73 13.15 14.43 19.86
CA GLN A 73 12.21 14.00 20.92
C GLN A 73 11.78 12.54 20.70
N PRO A 74 12.57 11.57 21.16
CA PRO A 74 12.29 10.16 20.93
C PRO A 74 11.02 9.65 21.63
N ASP A 75 10.61 10.29 22.72
CA ASP A 75 9.48 9.83 23.52
C ASP A 75 8.12 10.40 23.06
N VAL A 76 8.11 11.31 22.09
CA VAL A 76 6.89 11.91 21.58
C VAL A 76 6.30 11.04 20.47
N ILE A 77 5.02 10.71 20.65
CA ILE A 77 4.18 10.10 19.63
C ILE A 77 3.16 11.14 19.21
N ASP A 78 3.19 11.54 17.94
CA ASP A 78 2.22 12.47 17.38
C ASP A 78 1.69 11.95 16.04
N ILE A 79 0.41 12.14 15.79
CA ILE A 79 -0.29 11.73 14.57
C ILE A 79 -1.10 12.92 14.10
N THR A 80 -0.82 13.39 12.90
CA THR A 80 -1.44 14.59 12.35
C THR A 80 -2.88 14.32 11.92
N GLU A 81 -3.63 15.38 11.66
CA GLU A 81 -4.85 15.27 10.87
C GLU A 81 -4.49 14.88 9.41
N PRO A 82 -5.43 14.28 8.67
CA PRO A 82 -5.20 13.98 7.26
C PRO A 82 -5.04 15.25 6.43
N LEU A 83 -4.04 15.28 5.57
CA LEU A 83 -3.80 16.32 4.58
C LEU A 83 -4.16 15.79 3.18
N PRO A 84 -5.19 16.33 2.51
CA PRO A 84 -5.46 16.02 1.12
C PRO A 84 -4.35 16.60 0.22
N LEU A 85 -3.78 15.77 -0.64
CA LEU A 85 -2.74 16.19 -1.61
C LEU A 85 -3.30 16.31 -3.03
N ASP A 86 -4.26 15.46 -3.38
CA ASP A 86 -4.96 15.47 -4.67
C ASP A 86 -6.33 14.77 -4.54
N GLU A 87 -7.10 14.72 -5.62
CA GLU A 87 -8.35 13.96 -5.69
C GLU A 87 -8.09 12.47 -5.39
N GLY A 88 -8.67 11.99 -4.29
CA GLY A 88 -8.51 10.61 -3.82
C GLY A 88 -7.14 10.30 -3.23
N ILE A 89 -6.30 11.30 -2.91
CA ILE A 89 -5.02 11.08 -2.25
C ILE A 89 -4.93 11.91 -0.98
N GLU A 90 -4.85 11.22 0.15
CA GLU A 90 -4.70 11.81 1.47
C GLU A 90 -3.47 11.24 2.19
N VAL A 91 -2.84 12.05 3.04
CA VAL A 91 -1.71 11.62 3.86
C VAL A 91 -1.87 11.98 5.33
N ILE A 92 -1.34 11.14 6.21
CA ILE A 92 -1.18 11.42 7.64
C ILE A 92 0.31 11.35 7.98
N GLY A 93 0.80 12.35 8.73
CA GLY A 93 2.12 12.37 9.31
C GLY A 93 2.13 11.69 10.68
N ILE A 94 3.18 10.93 10.95
CA ILE A 94 3.41 10.27 12.23
C ILE A 94 4.83 10.60 12.69
N SER A 95 4.95 11.18 13.89
CA SER A 95 6.20 11.20 14.65
C SER A 95 6.16 10.12 15.71
N PHE A 96 7.13 9.21 15.70
CA PHE A 96 7.22 8.08 16.62
C PHE A 96 8.68 7.74 16.86
N ALA A 97 9.14 7.57 18.10
CA ALA A 97 10.52 7.17 18.39
C ALA A 97 11.59 8.13 17.81
N GLY A 98 11.27 9.43 17.71
CA GLY A 98 12.16 10.43 17.10
C GLY A 98 12.26 10.30 15.59
N LEU A 99 11.33 9.56 14.99
CA LEU A 99 11.34 9.13 13.62
C LEU A 99 10.02 9.63 12.96
N ARG A 100 10.07 10.17 11.73
CA ARG A 100 8.91 10.63 10.96
C ARG A 100 8.49 9.65 9.86
N PHE A 101 7.20 9.40 9.78
CA PHE A 101 6.57 8.48 8.84
C PHE A 101 5.41 9.20 8.15
N VAL A 102 5.15 8.86 6.90
CA VAL A 102 3.93 9.29 6.19
C VAL A 102 3.11 8.06 5.87
N VAL A 103 1.81 8.11 6.15
CA VAL A 103 0.82 7.10 5.75
C VAL A 103 -0.04 7.69 4.65
N PHE A 104 -0.01 7.08 3.48
CA PHE A 104 -0.89 7.39 2.36
C PHE A 104 -2.18 6.60 2.44
N PHE A 105 -3.23 7.28 1.99
CA PHE A 105 -4.53 6.73 1.65
C PHE A 105 -4.77 7.18 0.22
N ALA A 106 -4.70 6.24 -0.72
CA ALA A 106 -4.91 6.53 -2.14
C ALA A 106 -6.13 5.78 -2.63
N ASP A 107 -6.98 6.43 -3.40
CA ASP A 107 -8.09 5.77 -4.07
C ASP A 107 -7.54 4.61 -4.91
N VAL A 108 -8.20 3.45 -4.77
CA VAL A 108 -7.77 2.21 -5.43
C VAL A 108 -7.74 2.38 -6.96
N LEU A 109 -8.62 3.19 -7.54
CA LEU A 109 -8.63 3.50 -8.97
C LEU A 109 -7.53 4.49 -9.36
N VAL A 110 -7.21 5.46 -8.51
CA VAL A 110 -6.04 6.34 -8.70
C VAL A 110 -4.75 5.52 -8.72
N TYR A 111 -4.66 4.52 -7.84
CA TYR A 111 -3.55 3.56 -7.84
C TYR A 111 -3.50 2.72 -9.13
N ALA A 112 -4.66 2.30 -9.63
CA ALA A 112 -4.81 1.61 -10.90
C ALA A 112 -4.64 2.52 -12.14
N LEU A 113 -4.17 3.76 -11.98
CA LEU A 113 -4.03 4.74 -13.07
C LEU A 113 -5.33 5.00 -13.85
N GLY A 114 -6.48 4.86 -13.19
CA GLY A 114 -7.79 5.00 -13.81
C GLY A 114 -8.26 3.78 -14.59
N ASP A 115 -7.60 2.63 -14.46
CA ASP A 115 -7.97 1.39 -15.13
C ASP A 115 -8.88 0.51 -14.25
N PRO A 116 -10.20 0.50 -14.49
CA PRO A 116 -11.13 -0.34 -13.74
C PRO A 116 -10.96 -1.83 -14.09
N ASP A 117 -10.57 -2.18 -15.31
CA ASP A 117 -10.44 -3.58 -15.74
C ASP A 117 -9.28 -4.23 -14.98
N TRP A 118 -8.19 -3.49 -14.77
CA TRP A 118 -7.08 -3.93 -13.93
C TRP A 118 -7.52 -4.24 -12.49
N LEU A 119 -8.45 -3.46 -11.92
CA LEU A 119 -8.99 -3.72 -10.59
C LEU A 119 -9.84 -4.99 -10.55
N GLU A 120 -10.60 -5.25 -11.60
CA GLU A 120 -11.40 -6.47 -11.71
C GLU A 120 -10.50 -7.70 -11.83
N GLU A 121 -9.50 -7.66 -12.71
CA GLU A 121 -8.52 -8.74 -12.89
C GLU A 121 -7.76 -9.01 -11.59
N THR A 122 -7.27 -7.95 -10.94
CA THR A 122 -6.57 -8.05 -9.65
C THR A 122 -7.48 -8.63 -8.55
N ALA A 123 -8.75 -8.24 -8.51
CA ALA A 123 -9.70 -8.79 -7.54
C ALA A 123 -9.98 -10.28 -7.77
N ASP A 124 -10.18 -10.67 -9.03
CA ASP A 124 -10.47 -12.04 -9.43
C ASP A 124 -9.27 -12.96 -9.14
N GLU A 125 -8.04 -12.48 -9.33
CA GLU A 125 -6.83 -13.25 -9.07
C GLU A 125 -6.46 -13.31 -7.58
N TRP A 126 -6.53 -12.19 -6.86
CA TRP A 126 -5.83 -12.03 -5.57
C TRP A 126 -6.74 -11.77 -4.38
N ALA A 127 -7.98 -11.40 -4.64
CA ALA A 127 -8.97 -11.10 -3.60
C ALA A 127 -10.08 -12.15 -3.54
N ASN A 128 -9.90 -13.32 -4.19
CA ASN A 128 -10.94 -14.34 -4.39
C ASN A 128 -12.22 -13.76 -5.00
N GLY A 129 -12.08 -12.82 -5.94
CA GLY A 129 -13.20 -12.10 -6.55
C GLY A 129 -13.80 -11.00 -5.69
N PHE A 130 -13.22 -10.65 -4.54
CA PHE A 130 -13.69 -9.53 -3.72
C PHE A 130 -13.34 -8.21 -4.39
N ARG A 131 -14.37 -7.46 -4.79
CA ARG A 131 -14.21 -6.19 -5.49
C ARG A 131 -14.21 -5.03 -4.50
N PRO A 132 -13.24 -4.09 -4.58
CA PRO A 132 -13.26 -2.88 -3.79
C PRO A 132 -14.56 -2.09 -4.02
N ALA A 133 -15.15 -1.57 -2.95
CA ALA A 133 -16.23 -0.62 -3.05
C ALA A 133 -15.73 0.71 -3.63
N ALA A 134 -16.65 1.55 -4.12
CA ALA A 134 -16.32 2.94 -4.47
C ALA A 134 -15.68 3.64 -3.25
N ASP A 135 -14.77 4.58 -3.53
CA ASP A 135 -14.01 5.35 -2.53
C ASP A 135 -13.13 4.51 -1.60
N SER A 136 -12.85 3.25 -1.94
CA SER A 136 -11.89 2.43 -1.20
C SER A 136 -10.50 3.04 -1.22
N ARG A 137 -9.72 2.85 -0.15
CA ARG A 137 -8.35 3.35 -0.06
C ARG A 137 -7.34 2.22 -0.02
N LEU A 138 -6.32 2.30 -0.86
CA LEU A 138 -5.06 1.62 -0.66
C LEU A 138 -4.22 2.37 0.37
N VAL A 139 -3.73 1.65 1.37
CA VAL A 139 -2.93 2.19 2.46
C VAL A 139 -1.47 1.77 2.30
N LYS A 140 -0.58 2.76 2.34
CA LYS A 140 0.88 2.55 2.29
C LYS A 140 1.55 3.48 3.28
N PHE A 141 2.69 3.11 3.84
CA PHE A 141 3.45 4.01 4.70
C PHE A 141 4.94 3.99 4.34
N MET A 142 5.62 5.08 4.65
CA MET A 142 7.01 5.34 4.27
C MET A 142 7.75 6.15 5.33
N ARG A 143 9.07 6.13 5.22
CA ARG A 143 9.98 6.97 5.98
C ARG A 143 10.05 8.36 5.35
N ALA A 144 9.60 9.39 6.08
CA ALA A 144 9.52 10.75 5.57
C ALA A 144 10.89 11.35 5.19
N ASP A 145 11.92 11.04 5.98
CA ASP A 145 13.26 11.61 5.83
C ASP A 145 14.25 10.69 5.08
N ALA A 146 13.78 9.58 4.51
CA ALA A 146 14.63 8.68 3.74
C ALA A 146 14.77 9.16 2.28
N ASP A 147 15.82 8.68 1.62
CA ASP A 147 15.95 8.84 0.18
C ASP A 147 14.88 8.04 -0.59
N ALA A 148 14.69 8.40 -1.86
CA ALA A 148 13.69 7.81 -2.74
C ALA A 148 13.82 6.27 -2.86
N ASP A 149 15.05 5.76 -2.74
CA ASP A 149 15.40 4.36 -2.94
C ASP A 149 15.17 3.49 -1.69
N THR A 150 15.04 4.10 -0.51
CA THR A 150 14.87 3.38 0.77
C THR A 150 13.60 3.74 1.54
N MET A 151 12.92 4.84 1.17
CA MET A 151 11.74 5.35 1.90
C MET A 151 10.58 4.36 2.07
N PHE A 152 10.43 3.37 1.19
CA PHE A 152 9.39 2.32 1.27
C PHE A 152 9.95 0.95 1.65
N ASP A 153 11.21 0.85 2.09
CA ASP A 153 11.87 -0.43 2.38
C ASP A 153 12.07 -0.61 3.89
N PRO A 154 11.12 -1.20 4.65
CA PRO A 154 11.19 -1.41 6.11
C PRO A 154 12.55 -1.82 6.67
N GLU A 155 13.35 -2.58 5.91
CA GLU A 155 14.64 -3.08 6.35
C GLU A 155 15.70 -1.97 6.41
N ALA A 156 15.57 -0.91 5.62
CA ALA A 156 16.47 0.23 5.59
C ALA A 156 16.26 1.23 6.76
N TRP A 157 15.19 1.08 7.54
CA TRP A 157 14.78 2.01 8.62
C TRP A 157 14.37 1.25 9.87
N PRO A 158 15.32 0.54 10.51
CA PRO A 158 15.03 -0.16 11.75
C PRO A 158 14.55 0.82 12.83
N LEU A 159 13.55 0.40 13.60
CA LEU A 159 13.15 1.13 14.80
C LEU A 159 14.32 1.18 15.80
N PRO A 160 14.50 2.27 16.56
CA PRO A 160 15.60 2.41 17.52
C PRO A 160 15.68 1.26 18.54
N HIS A 161 14.54 0.65 18.85
CA HIS A 161 14.46 -0.53 19.69
C HIS A 161 13.42 -1.52 19.12
N PRO A 162 13.77 -2.79 18.81
CA PRO A 162 12.86 -3.74 18.15
C PRO A 162 11.52 -3.96 18.86
N ARG A 163 11.52 -3.88 20.20
CA ARG A 163 10.31 -3.97 21.05
C ARG A 163 9.26 -2.87 20.75
N LEU A 164 9.66 -1.76 20.13
CA LEU A 164 8.76 -0.68 19.76
C LEU A 164 7.80 -1.05 18.62
N ILE A 165 8.03 -2.18 17.92
CA ILE A 165 7.15 -2.63 16.83
C ILE A 165 5.68 -2.73 17.27
N TRP A 166 5.42 -3.12 18.52
CA TRP A 166 4.06 -3.23 19.04
C TRP A 166 3.38 -1.88 19.17
N GLN A 167 4.08 -0.87 19.67
CA GLN A 167 3.56 0.49 19.76
C GLN A 167 3.44 1.12 18.37
N PHE A 168 4.36 0.81 17.46
CA PHE A 168 4.27 1.26 16.08
C PHE A 168 3.02 0.71 15.38
N CYS A 169 2.65 -0.57 15.60
CA CYS A 169 1.37 -1.11 15.14
C CYS A 169 0.18 -0.30 15.68
N GLU A 170 0.21 0.06 16.96
CA GLU A 170 -0.88 0.83 17.58
C GLU A 170 -0.99 2.23 16.98
N VAL A 171 0.14 2.85 16.66
CA VAL A 171 0.22 4.15 16.00
C VAL A 171 -0.32 4.09 14.58
N LEU A 172 0.06 3.08 13.78
CA LEU A 172 -0.52 2.86 12.45
C LEU A 172 -2.03 2.60 12.51
N ALA A 173 -2.49 1.81 13.49
CA ALA A 173 -3.92 1.55 13.66
C ALA A 173 -4.70 2.81 14.02
N ARG A 174 -4.11 3.68 14.83
CA ARG A 174 -4.69 4.97 15.19
C ARG A 174 -4.73 5.94 14.02
N ALA A 175 -3.70 5.96 13.17
CA ALA A 175 -3.70 6.76 11.94
C ALA A 175 -4.86 6.37 11.00
N LEU A 176 -5.08 5.07 10.78
CA LEU A 176 -6.26 4.61 10.04
C LEU A 176 -7.56 5.10 10.69
N SER A 177 -7.67 4.97 12.02
CA SER A 177 -8.87 5.36 12.76
C SER A 177 -9.16 6.86 12.65
N ILE A 178 -8.11 7.70 12.68
CA ILE A 178 -8.21 9.14 12.43
C ILE A 178 -8.71 9.39 11.01
N HIS A 179 -8.09 8.76 10.01
CA HIS A 179 -8.54 8.90 8.62
C HIS A 179 -10.04 8.54 8.47
N ALA A 180 -10.48 7.41 9.01
CA ALA A 180 -11.87 6.96 8.91
C ALA A 180 -12.89 7.86 9.65
N GLN A 181 -12.43 8.70 10.59
CA GLN A 181 -13.26 9.71 11.24
C GLN A 181 -13.44 10.94 10.34
N PHE A 182 -12.37 11.40 9.68
CA PHE A 182 -12.41 12.54 8.76
C PHE A 182 -13.08 12.21 7.42
N PHE A 183 -12.94 10.97 6.95
CA PHE A 183 -13.49 10.49 5.69
C PHE A 183 -14.51 9.36 5.94
N PRO A 184 -15.69 9.68 6.49
CA PRO A 184 -16.67 8.66 6.88
C PRO A 184 -17.30 7.91 5.70
N HIS A 185 -17.17 8.45 4.48
CA HIS A 185 -17.64 7.83 3.25
C HIS A 185 -16.73 6.70 2.75
N VAL A 186 -15.46 6.66 3.19
CA VAL A 186 -14.51 5.61 2.79
C VAL A 186 -14.87 4.30 3.50
N PRO A 187 -15.33 3.26 2.77
CA PRO A 187 -15.87 2.06 3.39
C PRO A 187 -14.79 1.02 3.68
N GLN A 188 -13.70 1.00 2.89
CA GLN A 188 -12.75 -0.09 2.85
C GLN A 188 -11.31 0.41 2.73
N TYR A 189 -10.40 -0.32 3.37
CA TYR A 189 -8.97 -0.04 3.40
C TYR A 189 -8.17 -1.29 3.05
N PHE A 190 -7.30 -1.18 2.05
CA PHE A 190 -6.51 -2.28 1.50
C PHE A 190 -5.02 -2.09 1.76
N TYR A 191 -4.32 -3.15 2.15
CA TYR A 191 -2.89 -3.17 2.41
C TYR A 191 -2.21 -4.24 1.55
N ILE A 192 -1.22 -3.84 0.75
CA ILE A 192 -0.42 -4.78 -0.05
C ILE A 192 0.76 -5.28 0.77
N THR A 193 0.87 -6.60 0.91
CA THR A 193 2.02 -7.25 1.54
C THR A 193 3.19 -7.30 0.57
N GLN A 194 4.23 -6.50 0.80
CA GLN A 194 5.45 -6.48 -0.02
C GLN A 194 6.56 -7.36 0.55
N SER A 195 6.37 -7.85 1.78
CA SER A 195 7.28 -8.78 2.44
C SER A 195 6.52 -9.61 3.47
N SER A 196 7.06 -10.75 3.85
CA SER A 196 6.53 -11.58 4.94
C SER A 196 6.50 -10.85 6.28
N GLN A 197 7.39 -9.86 6.49
CA GLN A 197 7.38 -9.03 7.69
C GLN A 197 6.18 -8.07 7.71
N LEU A 198 5.84 -7.47 6.57
CA LEU A 198 4.66 -6.62 6.43
C LEU A 198 3.36 -7.43 6.52
N ASP A 199 3.35 -8.66 6.01
CA ASP A 199 2.23 -9.59 6.21
C ASP A 199 1.93 -9.83 7.71
N LEU A 200 2.97 -10.14 8.49
CA LEU A 200 2.83 -10.28 9.95
C LEU A 200 2.34 -8.99 10.62
N LEU A 201 2.78 -7.82 10.13
CA LEU A 201 2.34 -6.52 10.63
C LEU A 201 0.85 -6.30 10.38
N TYR A 202 0.38 -6.51 9.15
CA TYR A 202 -1.02 -6.25 8.76
C TYR A 202 -1.99 -7.25 9.38
N ASN A 203 -1.61 -8.52 9.52
CA ASN A 203 -2.40 -9.49 10.27
C ASN A 203 -2.60 -9.07 11.73
N ARG A 204 -1.59 -8.45 12.35
CA ARG A 204 -1.70 -7.89 13.70
C ARG A 204 -2.59 -6.65 13.75
N LEU A 205 -2.47 -5.75 12.77
CA LEU A 205 -3.36 -4.58 12.66
C LEU A 205 -4.82 -5.02 12.56
N GLY A 206 -5.12 -6.03 11.75
CA GLY A 206 -6.47 -6.55 11.58
C GLY A 206 -7.14 -6.98 12.88
N ARG A 207 -6.40 -7.63 13.79
CA ARG A 207 -6.93 -8.02 15.12
C ARG A 207 -7.25 -6.81 16.00
N ARG A 208 -6.53 -5.69 15.82
CA ARG A 208 -6.77 -4.46 16.58
C ARG A 208 -7.95 -3.66 16.02
N PHE A 209 -8.14 -3.68 14.70
CA PHE A 209 -9.28 -3.05 14.05
C PHE A 209 -10.60 -3.69 14.43
N ASP A 210 -10.65 -5.02 14.50
CA ASP A 210 -11.85 -5.76 14.91
C ASP A 210 -12.27 -5.42 16.35
N ALA A 211 -11.28 -5.24 17.24
CA ALA A 211 -11.52 -4.86 18.63
C ALA A 211 -12.11 -3.44 18.80
N GLY A 212 -12.05 -2.58 17.78
CA GLY A 212 -12.54 -1.20 17.84
C GLY A 212 -11.81 -0.32 18.86
N ALA A 213 -10.55 -0.64 19.16
CA ALA A 213 -9.83 -0.04 20.28
C ALA A 213 -9.61 1.48 20.15
N TYR A 214 -9.77 2.05 18.95
CA TYR A 214 -9.42 3.44 18.64
C TYR A 214 -10.51 4.19 17.86
N GLY A 215 -11.73 3.66 17.78
CA GLY A 215 -12.84 4.29 17.07
C GLY A 215 -13.65 3.31 16.21
N PRO A 216 -13.81 3.55 14.89
CA PRO A 216 -14.53 2.64 14.00
C PRO A 216 -13.99 1.21 14.10
N ARG A 217 -14.90 0.23 14.05
CA ARG A 217 -14.55 -1.17 13.94
C ARG A 217 -14.37 -1.53 12.48
N PHE A 218 -13.42 -2.39 12.19
CA PHE A 218 -13.26 -2.94 10.85
C PHE A 218 -13.21 -4.45 10.88
N GLU A 219 -13.94 -5.07 9.96
CA GLU A 219 -13.85 -6.49 9.67
C GLU A 219 -12.81 -6.74 8.59
N CYS A 220 -12.02 -7.80 8.76
CA CYS A 220 -11.14 -8.29 7.70
C CYS A 220 -11.98 -9.03 6.64
N VAL A 221 -12.14 -8.42 5.46
CA VAL A 221 -12.94 -8.95 4.34
C VAL A 221 -12.10 -9.69 3.31
N THR A 222 -10.81 -9.37 3.20
CA THR A 222 -9.85 -10.09 2.36
C THR A 222 -8.54 -10.33 3.10
N ARG A 223 -7.86 -11.43 2.74
CA ARG A 223 -6.52 -11.79 3.22
C ARG A 223 -5.70 -12.29 2.04
N PRO A 224 -4.38 -12.05 2.02
CA PRO A 224 -3.51 -12.64 1.03
C PRO A 224 -3.53 -14.17 1.14
N ASN A 225 -3.49 -14.84 -0.01
CA ASN A 225 -3.26 -16.27 -0.12
C ASN A 225 -1.76 -16.57 0.03
N ALA A 226 -1.41 -17.69 0.66
CA ALA A 226 -0.02 -18.09 0.85
C ALA A 226 0.72 -18.38 -0.48
N ASP A 227 -0.01 -18.86 -1.49
CA ASP A 227 0.56 -19.30 -2.78
C ASP A 227 0.49 -18.20 -3.85
N THR A 228 -0.61 -17.44 -3.89
CA THR A 228 -0.84 -16.41 -4.93
C THR A 228 -0.66 -14.97 -4.45
N GLY A 229 -0.45 -14.75 -3.14
CA GLY A 229 -0.32 -13.42 -2.56
C GLY A 229 -1.66 -12.70 -2.45
N GLY A 230 -1.63 -11.36 -2.50
CA GLY A 230 -2.82 -10.50 -2.49
C GLY A 230 -2.81 -9.43 -1.41
N PHE A 231 -4.00 -9.08 -0.93
CA PHE A 231 -4.21 -7.91 -0.08
C PHE A 231 -4.88 -8.29 1.24
N TYR A 232 -4.55 -7.54 2.29
CA TYR A 232 -5.45 -7.43 3.42
C TYR A 232 -6.47 -6.34 3.14
N GLY A 233 -7.76 -6.68 3.23
CA GLY A 233 -8.86 -5.74 3.11
C GLY A 233 -9.60 -5.63 4.43
N PHE A 234 -9.86 -4.40 4.85
CA PHE A 234 -10.60 -4.09 6.07
C PHE A 234 -11.79 -3.22 5.74
N GLU A 235 -13.00 -3.69 6.04
CA GLU A 235 -14.26 -2.97 5.81
C GLU A 235 -14.81 -2.43 7.12
N ARG A 236 -15.27 -1.18 7.10
CA ARG A 236 -15.89 -0.53 8.26
C ARG A 236 -17.20 -1.21 8.64
N ARG A 237 -17.42 -1.39 9.95
CA ARG A 237 -18.68 -1.89 10.53
C ARG A 237 -19.54 -0.78 11.13
#